data_AF-A0A2J7PJH9-F1
#
_entry.id   AF-A0A2J7PJH9-F1
#
_cell.length_a   1.000
_cell.length_b   1.000
_cell.length_c   1.000
_cell.angle_alpha   90.00
_cell.angle_beta   90.00
_cell.angle_gamma   90.00
#
_symmetry.space_group_name_H-M   'P 1'
#
loop_
_entity.id
_entity.type
_entity.pdbx_description
1 polymer ?
#
loop_
_entity_poly.entity_id
_entity_poly.type
_entity_poly.pdbx_seq_one_letter_code
_entity_poly.pdbx_strand_id
1 'polypeptide(L)'
;RKLPVNPNMRGVLTDKPDYSYLDGRPAEIGLGMKRRMEKNIEYAKKILALTKEIDFAVERHKALEQEKEEERQRKLDSKLKRKGHLLLQKK
;
A
#
# COMPACT_ATOMS: atom_id res chain seq x y z
N ARG A 1 2.26 -24.59 -15.03
CA ARG A 1 1.49 -23.68 -15.91
C ARG A 1 0.80 -22.62 -15.04
N LYS A 2 0.84 -21.32 -15.39
CA LYS A 2 0.23 -20.22 -14.59
C LYS A 2 -1.30 -20.11 -14.80
N LEU A 3 -2.02 -21.24 -14.72
CA LEU A 3 -3.47 -21.31 -14.94
C LEU A 3 -4.18 -21.67 -13.63
N PRO A 4 -5.47 -21.28 -13.47
CA PRO A 4 -6.25 -21.71 -12.32
C PRO A 4 -6.41 -23.24 -12.28
N VAL A 5 -6.55 -23.79 -11.07
CA VAL A 5 -6.83 -25.22 -10.85
C VAL A 5 -8.16 -25.62 -11.51
N ASN A 6 -9.18 -24.78 -11.35
CA ASN A 6 -10.44 -24.90 -12.07
C ASN A 6 -10.37 -24.08 -13.37
N PRO A 7 -10.47 -24.70 -14.56
CA PRO A 7 -10.40 -23.98 -15.84
C PRO A 7 -11.53 -22.96 -16.03
N ASN A 8 -12.68 -23.14 -15.39
CA ASN A 8 -13.83 -22.24 -15.48
C ASN A 8 -13.73 -21.02 -14.54
N MET A 9 -12.66 -20.94 -13.73
CA MET A 9 -12.55 -19.88 -12.73
C MET A 9 -12.15 -18.52 -13.33
N ARG A 10 -11.25 -18.54 -14.32
CA ARG A 10 -10.74 -17.35 -15.02
C ARG A 10 -9.96 -17.76 -16.27
N GLY A 11 -9.93 -16.91 -17.27
CA GLY A 11 -9.18 -17.12 -18.51
C GLY A 11 -10.03 -17.00 -19.76
N VAL A 12 -9.40 -17.26 -20.91
CA VAL A 12 -9.98 -17.03 -22.25
C VAL A 12 -11.35 -17.71 -22.44
N LEU A 13 -11.55 -18.88 -21.82
CA LEU A 13 -12.79 -19.64 -21.92
C LEU A 13 -13.99 -18.95 -21.25
N THR A 14 -13.75 -18.18 -20.18
CA THR A 14 -14.82 -17.64 -19.32
C THR A 14 -14.89 -16.11 -19.33
N ASP A 15 -13.81 -15.45 -19.74
CA ASP A 15 -13.71 -13.99 -19.79
C ASP A 15 -14.11 -13.42 -21.16
N LYS A 16 -14.10 -14.23 -22.22
CA LYS A 16 -14.59 -13.82 -23.54
C LYS A 16 -16.10 -14.05 -23.67
N PRO A 17 -16.80 -13.28 -24.52
CA PRO A 17 -18.20 -13.51 -24.78
C PRO A 17 -18.41 -14.81 -25.58
N ASP A 18 -19.49 -15.52 -25.28
CA ASP A 18 -19.84 -16.79 -25.93
C ASP A 18 -20.35 -16.60 -27.37
N TYR A 19 -20.89 -15.42 -27.69
CA TYR A 19 -21.42 -15.07 -29.00
C TYR A 19 -21.11 -13.62 -29.39
N SER A 20 -21.40 -13.26 -30.64
CA SER A 20 -21.38 -11.89 -31.15
C SER A 20 -22.48 -11.71 -32.19
N TYR A 21 -22.94 -10.47 -32.42
CA TYR A 21 -23.94 -10.20 -33.44
C TYR A 21 -23.29 -10.25 -34.83
N LEU A 22 -24.06 -10.67 -35.86
CA LEU A 22 -23.59 -10.74 -37.25
C LEU A 22 -23.10 -9.39 -37.78
N ASP A 23 -23.69 -8.30 -37.31
CA ASP A 23 -23.29 -6.92 -37.64
C ASP A 23 -21.94 -6.51 -37.01
N GLY A 24 -21.29 -7.39 -36.24
CA GLY A 24 -20.06 -7.08 -35.50
C GLY A 24 -20.28 -6.29 -34.21
N ARG A 25 -21.53 -6.07 -33.80
CA ARG A 25 -21.83 -5.47 -32.50
C ARG A 25 -21.34 -6.39 -31.37
N PRO A 26 -20.76 -5.84 -30.29
CA PRO A 26 -20.31 -6.66 -29.16
C PRO A 26 -21.52 -7.28 -28.45
N ALA A 27 -21.33 -8.47 -27.90
CA ALA A 27 -22.34 -9.08 -27.03
C ALA A 27 -22.52 -8.28 -25.74
N GLU A 28 -23.75 -8.29 -25.24
CA GLU A 28 -24.07 -7.71 -23.94
C GLU A 28 -23.34 -8.42 -22.80
N ILE A 29 -23.07 -7.68 -21.72
CA ILE A 29 -22.35 -8.22 -20.55
C ILE A 29 -23.26 -9.16 -19.77
N GLY A 30 -22.91 -10.43 -19.69
CA GLY A 30 -23.61 -11.40 -18.85
C GLY A 30 -23.50 -11.09 -17.35
N LEU A 31 -24.54 -11.42 -16.57
CA LEU A 31 -24.60 -11.13 -15.13
C LEU A 31 -23.40 -11.70 -14.34
N GLY A 32 -22.96 -12.92 -14.69
CA GLY A 32 -21.82 -13.55 -14.03
C GLY A 32 -20.51 -12.79 -14.27
N MET A 33 -20.30 -12.31 -15.50
CA MET A 33 -19.13 -11.50 -15.85
C MET A 33 -19.17 -10.16 -15.12
N LYS A 34 -20.34 -9.50 -15.07
CA LYS A 34 -20.56 -8.27 -14.32
C LYS A 34 -20.17 -8.41 -12.84
N ARG A 35 -20.70 -9.44 -12.17
CA ARG A 35 -20.39 -9.73 -10.75
C ARG A 35 -18.89 -9.95 -10.52
N ARG A 36 -18.21 -10.66 -11.43
CA ARG A 36 -16.75 -10.87 -11.35
C ARG A 36 -16.00 -9.55 -11.48
N MET A 37 -16.39 -8.68 -12.41
CA MET A 37 -15.77 -7.36 -12.59
C MET A 37 -15.95 -6.48 -11.37
N GLU A 38 -17.16 -6.39 -10.82
CA GLU A 38 -17.45 -5.61 -9.61
C GLU A 38 -16.63 -6.08 -8.42
N LYS A 39 -16.53 -7.40 -8.22
CA LYS A 39 -15.70 -8.00 -7.17
C LYS A 39 -14.21 -7.71 -7.35
N ASN A 40 -13.70 -7.74 -8.59
CA ASN A 40 -12.31 -7.37 -8.86
C ASN A 40 -12.04 -5.89 -8.58
N ILE A 41 -12.99 -5.00 -8.89
CA ILE A 41 -12.91 -3.57 -8.56
C ILE A 41 -12.88 -3.38 -7.05
N GLU A 42 -13.72 -4.09 -6.30
CA GLU A 42 -13.74 -4.04 -4.84
C GLU A 42 -12.39 -4.47 -4.23
N TYR A 43 -11.83 -5.59 -4.72
CA TYR A 43 -10.52 -6.03 -4.29
C TYR A 43 -9.42 -5.02 -4.60
N ALA A 44 -9.42 -4.45 -5.82
CA ALA A 44 -8.44 -3.42 -6.19
C ALA A 44 -8.52 -2.19 -5.28
N LYS A 45 -9.73 -1.72 -4.97
CA LYS A 45 -9.94 -0.60 -4.04
C LYS A 45 -9.41 -0.92 -2.64
N LYS A 46 -9.69 -2.12 -2.13
CA LYS A 46 -9.24 -2.56 -0.81
C LYS A 46 -7.71 -2.69 -0.74
N ILE A 47 -7.09 -3.29 -1.76
CA ILE A 47 -5.64 -3.41 -1.85
C ILE A 47 -5.01 -2.01 -1.82
N LEU A 48 -5.51 -1.08 -2.64
CA LEU A 48 -4.99 0.28 -2.70
C LEU A 48 -5.12 1.04 -1.37
N ALA A 49 -6.23 0.87 -0.65
CA ALA A 49 -6.43 1.49 0.65
C ALA A 49 -5.40 0.96 1.67
N LEU A 50 -5.27 -0.37 1.77
CA LEU A 50 -4.35 -1.01 2.71
C LEU A 50 -2.88 -0.65 2.42
N THR A 51 -2.48 -0.60 1.14
CA THR A 51 -1.10 -0.21 0.79
C THR A 51 -0.82 1.23 1.21
N LYS A 52 -1.75 2.15 0.96
CA LYS A 52 -1.61 3.55 1.37
C LYS A 52 -1.54 3.72 2.88
N GLU A 53 -2.32 2.96 3.64
CA GLU A 53 -2.28 2.97 5.10
C GLU A 53 -0.92 2.53 5.63
N ILE A 54 -0.34 1.48 5.04
CA ILE A 54 0.99 0.98 5.41
C ILE A 54 2.07 2.02 5.08
N ASP A 55 2.04 2.57 3.87
CA ASP A 55 3.01 3.58 3.43
C ASP A 55 2.97 4.80 4.38
N PHE A 56 1.77 5.28 4.70
CA PHE A 56 1.57 6.37 5.65
C PHE A 56 2.11 6.03 7.05
N ALA A 57 1.86 4.82 7.55
CA ALA A 57 2.33 4.40 8.86
C ALA A 57 3.87 4.40 8.94
N VAL A 58 4.54 3.93 7.87
CA VAL A 58 6.01 3.92 7.78
C VAL A 58 6.56 5.34 7.74
N GLU A 59 5.99 6.23 6.92
CA GLU A 59 6.40 7.63 6.83
C GLU A 59 6.21 8.37 8.16
N ARG A 60 5.04 8.20 8.78
CA ARG A 60 4.73 8.79 10.09
C ARG A 60 5.71 8.31 11.16
N HIS A 61 6.01 7.01 11.20
CA HIS A 61 6.95 6.48 12.19
C HIS A 61 8.35 7.09 12.02
N LYS A 62 8.84 7.21 10.77
CA LYS A 62 10.12 7.87 10.49
C LYS A 62 10.12 9.33 10.94
N ALA A 63 9.06 10.08 10.65
CA ALA A 63 8.94 11.48 11.08
C ALA A 63 8.96 11.63 12.62
N LEU A 64 8.26 10.75 13.33
CA LEU A 64 8.23 10.77 14.81
C LEU A 64 9.59 10.43 15.43
N GLU A 65 10.34 9.50 14.84
CA GLU A 65 11.70 9.20 15.34
C GLU A 65 12.66 10.36 15.09
N GLN A 66 12.56 11.04 13.93
CA GLN A 66 13.33 12.25 13.64
C GLN A 66 13.00 13.37 14.63
N GLU A 67 11.71 13.62 14.90
CA GLU A 67 11.28 14.64 15.86
C GLU A 67 11.82 14.36 17.28
N LYS A 68 11.82 13.09 17.72
CA LYS A 68 12.41 12.69 19.00
C LYS A 68 13.93 12.88 19.04
N GLU A 69 14.63 12.66 17.93
CA GLU A 69 16.07 12.91 17.82
C GLU A 69 16.38 14.40 17.87
N GLU A 70 15.65 15.22 17.12
CA GLU A 70 15.77 16.67 17.11
C GLU A 70 15.46 17.26 18.49
N GLU A 71 14.42 16.78 19.17
CA GLU A 71 14.08 17.24 20.52
C GLU A 71 15.18 16.86 21.53
N ARG A 72 15.76 15.66 21.41
CA ARG A 72 16.90 15.24 22.24
C ARG A 72 18.12 16.13 21.98
N GLN A 73 18.45 16.41 20.73
CA GLN A 73 19.56 17.30 20.38
C GLN A 73 19.32 18.72 20.89
N ARG A 74 18.12 19.27 20.67
CA ARG A 74 17.74 20.59 21.18
C ARG A 74 17.87 20.69 22.71
N LYS A 75 17.47 19.63 23.44
CA LYS A 75 17.64 19.55 24.91
C LYS A 75 19.11 19.45 25.33
N LEU A 76 19.97 18.85 24.52
CA LEU A 76 21.41 18.80 24.78
C LEU A 76 22.07 20.15 24.49
N ASP A 77 21.70 20.81 23.41
CA ASP A 77 22.23 22.12 23.01
C ASP A 77 21.78 23.23 23.97
N SER A 78 20.57 23.11 24.51
CA SER A 78 20.07 24.05 25.53
C SER A 78 20.71 23.85 26.91
N LYS A 79 21.45 22.75 27.15
CA LYS A 79 22.10 22.54 28.45
C LYS A 79 23.28 23.46 28.63
N LEU A 80 23.35 24.08 29.81
CA LEU A 80 24.49 24.86 30.25
C LEU A 80 25.76 24.00 30.30
N LYS A 81 26.91 24.63 30.07
CA LYS A 81 28.23 23.99 30.17
C LYS A 81 28.39 23.34 31.55
N ARG A 82 29.00 22.16 31.56
CA ARG A 82 29.34 21.41 32.78
C ARG A 82 30.29 22.25 33.65
N LYS A 83 30.11 22.25 34.97
CA LYS A 83 30.91 23.03 35.93
C LYS A 83 31.77 22.12 36.84
N GLY A 84 32.72 22.72 37.55
CA GLY A 84 33.44 22.11 38.67
C GLY A 84 34.49 21.05 38.25
N HIS A 85 34.55 19.95 38.99
CA HIS A 85 35.56 18.88 38.87
C HIS A 85 35.58 18.21 37.48
N LEU A 86 34.48 18.33 36.73
CA LEU A 86 34.33 17.85 35.35
C LEU A 86 35.17 18.66 34.33
N LEU A 87 35.62 19.87 34.68
CA LEU A 87 36.54 20.66 33.85
C LEU A 87 38.01 20.29 34.10
N LEU A 88 38.33 19.76 35.29
CA LEU A 88 39.69 19.46 35.75
C LEU A 88 40.24 18.13 35.22
N GLN A 89 39.37 17.27 34.67
CA GLN A 89 39.77 15.98 34.08
C GLN A 89 40.29 16.07 32.64
N LYS A 90 40.32 17.26 32.03
CA LYS A 90 41.09 17.50 30.80
C LYS A 90 42.56 17.75 31.17
N LYS A 91 43.32 16.67 31.36
CA LYS A 91 44.78 16.66 31.24
C LYS A 91 45.18 15.51 30.32
#